data_AF-A0A6M0H2T1-F1
#
_entry.id   AF-A0A6M0H2T1-F1
#
_cell.length_a   1.000
_cell.length_b   1.000
_cell.length_c   1.000
_cell.angle_alpha   90.00
_cell.angle_beta   90.00
_cell.angle_gamma   90.00
#
_symmetry.space_group_name_H-M   'P 1'
#
loop_
_entity.id
_entity.type
_entity.pdbx_description
1 polymer ?
#
loop_
_entity_poly.entity_id
_entity_poly.type
_entity_poly.pdbx_seq_one_letter_code
_entity_poly.pdbx_strand_id
1 'polypeptide(L)'
;MFKCVSDNIESIPKTICDCYPDFYDRINTNEFMSKISKEIKEIKNDVFCKVPFCNTIEAEAFGGIIKLADENTSSRVGEYFINSVEDLEKIRPINFSKGRIKEVLDSVKNLSEDKENVVLMVEGPMTIVTSLMDSRLFYKLYRKNKDAIEKLLKLIEEGIVEYIRKAIENGVKVISYADPVGNIDIIGPKYFKELTGTMTCNIIRSVKDILISNNVLFHICGRTSTSLEECDFVNKKCIHGNEELTYGENLMNLSLNKENDKLIVVGHWCIKRTFLNKSDNIITLLELK
;
A
#
# COMPACT_ATOMS: atom_id res chain seq x y z
N MET A 1 2.95 21.21 1.15
CA MET A 1 1.97 20.30 0.52
C MET A 1 2.68 19.47 -0.55
N PHE A 2 2.78 18.16 -0.34
CA PHE A 2 3.35 17.22 -1.30
C PHE A 2 2.51 17.21 -2.59
N LYS A 3 3.12 17.44 -3.75
CA LYS A 3 2.44 17.33 -5.04
C LYS A 3 2.50 15.88 -5.50
N CYS A 4 1.39 15.16 -5.35
CA CYS A 4 1.25 13.81 -5.87
C CYS A 4 1.30 13.84 -7.39
N VAL A 5 2.10 12.96 -7.94
CA VAL A 5 2.22 12.77 -9.38
C VAL A 5 1.48 11.47 -9.58
N SER A 6 0.24 11.60 -10.08
CA SER A 6 -0.79 10.55 -10.15
C SER A 6 -0.27 9.22 -10.74
N ASP A 7 -1.11 8.20 -10.75
CA ASP A 7 -0.78 6.82 -11.18
C ASP A 7 -0.19 6.67 -12.59
N ASN A 8 -0.14 7.74 -13.38
CA ASN A 8 0.54 7.82 -14.67
C ASN A 8 2.00 7.30 -14.64
N ILE A 9 2.71 7.39 -13.50
CA ILE A 9 4.13 6.99 -13.38
C ILE A 9 4.32 5.47 -13.17
N GLU A 10 3.32 4.77 -12.63
CA GLU A 10 3.37 3.33 -12.34
C GLU A 10 2.44 2.51 -13.24
N SER A 11 1.77 3.16 -14.19
CA SER A 11 1.20 2.41 -15.32
C SER A 11 2.29 1.50 -15.91
N ILE A 12 1.96 0.22 -16.02
CA ILE A 12 2.85 -0.78 -16.61
C ILE A 12 3.19 -0.24 -18.01
N PRO A 13 4.49 -0.02 -18.33
CA PRO A 13 4.86 0.60 -19.58
C PRO A 13 4.19 -0.11 -20.76
N LYS A 14 3.56 0.65 -21.66
CA LYS A 14 2.83 0.07 -22.80
C LYS A 14 3.73 -0.86 -23.63
N THR A 15 5.02 -0.55 -23.71
CA THR A 15 6.03 -1.40 -24.35
C THR A 15 6.13 -2.81 -23.75
N ILE A 16 5.83 -2.98 -22.45
CA ILE A 16 5.73 -4.30 -21.83
C ILE A 16 4.42 -4.97 -22.21
N CYS A 17 3.29 -4.26 -22.10
CA CYS A 17 1.98 -4.81 -22.45
C CYS A 17 1.96 -5.33 -23.89
N ASP A 18 2.49 -4.56 -24.83
CA ASP A 18 2.52 -4.88 -26.26
C ASP A 18 3.39 -6.11 -26.59
N CYS A 19 4.31 -6.51 -25.70
CA CYS A 19 5.11 -7.74 -25.84
C CYS A 19 4.33 -9.02 -25.52
N TYR A 20 3.18 -8.92 -24.87
CA TYR A 20 2.41 -10.06 -24.37
C TYR A 20 0.95 -9.97 -24.83
N PRO A 21 0.55 -10.71 -25.88
CA PRO A 21 -0.84 -10.67 -26.37
C PRO A 21 -1.89 -11.09 -25.31
N ASP A 22 -1.50 -11.91 -24.34
CA ASP A 22 -2.31 -12.43 -23.23
C ASP A 22 -2.04 -11.69 -21.90
N PHE A 23 -1.50 -10.47 -21.97
CA PHE A 23 -1.07 -9.71 -20.79
C PHE A 23 -2.14 -9.60 -19.71
N TYR A 24 -3.33 -9.14 -20.09
CA TYR A 24 -4.42 -8.84 -19.15
C TYR A 24 -5.02 -10.10 -18.51
N ASP A 25 -4.94 -11.24 -19.19
CA ASP A 25 -5.38 -12.53 -18.66
C ASP A 25 -4.43 -13.02 -17.55
N ARG A 26 -3.15 -12.67 -17.64
CA ARG A 26 -2.09 -13.23 -16.79
C ARG A 26 -1.56 -12.29 -15.73
N ILE A 27 -1.76 -10.97 -15.86
CA ILE A 27 -1.17 -9.95 -14.95
C ILE A 27 -1.53 -10.15 -13.48
N ASN A 28 -2.61 -10.87 -13.21
CA ASN A 28 -3.06 -11.19 -11.86
C ASN A 28 -2.54 -12.53 -11.31
N THR A 29 -1.73 -13.27 -12.06
CA THR A 29 -1.10 -14.53 -11.62
C THR A 29 0.28 -14.25 -11.01
N ASN A 30 0.67 -15.02 -9.98
CA ASN A 30 1.91 -14.79 -9.26
C ASN A 30 3.16 -14.83 -10.17
N GLU A 31 3.30 -15.84 -11.02
CA GLU A 31 4.47 -16.03 -11.88
C GLU A 31 4.63 -14.86 -12.87
N PHE A 32 3.53 -14.46 -13.51
CA PHE A 32 3.57 -13.39 -14.49
C PHE A 32 3.72 -12.02 -13.81
N MET A 33 3.08 -11.80 -12.66
CA MET A 33 3.26 -10.59 -11.87
C MET A 33 4.72 -10.41 -11.44
N SER A 34 5.37 -11.48 -10.96
CA SER A 34 6.80 -11.48 -10.63
C SER A 34 7.65 -11.14 -11.85
N LYS A 35 7.37 -11.76 -13.00
CA LYS A 35 8.09 -11.48 -14.26
C LYS A 35 7.97 -10.01 -14.68
N ILE A 36 6.75 -9.48 -14.74
CA ILE A 36 6.51 -8.09 -15.14
C ILE A 36 7.16 -7.10 -14.15
N SER A 37 7.15 -7.41 -12.85
CA SER A 37 7.80 -6.58 -11.84
C SER A 37 9.31 -6.45 -12.07
N LYS A 38 9.98 -7.56 -12.44
CA LYS A 38 11.40 -7.57 -12.81
C LYS A 38 11.68 -6.77 -14.08
N GLU A 39 10.86 -6.94 -15.12
CA GLU A 39 11.02 -6.17 -16.37
C GLU A 39 10.86 -4.66 -16.14
N ILE A 40 9.87 -4.25 -15.33
CA ILE A 40 9.69 -2.84 -14.96
C ILE A 40 10.92 -2.32 -14.19
N LYS A 41 11.44 -3.11 -13.25
CA LYS A 41 12.65 -2.78 -12.49
C LYS A 41 13.83 -2.55 -13.44
N GLU A 42 14.07 -3.46 -14.39
CA GLU A 42 15.16 -3.36 -15.37
C GLU A 42 15.02 -2.13 -16.28
N ILE A 43 13.84 -1.91 -16.87
CA ILE A 43 13.58 -0.77 -17.76
C ILE A 43 13.79 0.57 -17.05
N LYS A 44 13.40 0.66 -15.77
CA LYS A 44 13.54 1.88 -14.98
C LYS A 44 14.91 2.02 -14.30
N ASN A 45 15.78 1.00 -14.39
CA ASN A 45 17.00 0.91 -13.59
C ASN A 45 16.72 1.12 -12.09
N ASP A 46 15.67 0.47 -11.58
CA ASP A 46 15.22 0.56 -10.19
C ASP A 46 15.86 -0.56 -9.36
N VAL A 47 15.88 -0.40 -8.03
CA VAL A 47 16.37 -1.43 -7.11
C VAL A 47 15.27 -2.32 -6.54
N PHE A 48 14.00 -1.98 -6.82
CA PHE A 48 12.83 -2.65 -6.26
C PHE A 48 11.92 -3.26 -7.32
N CYS A 49 11.52 -4.52 -7.09
CA CYS A 49 10.33 -5.11 -7.68
C CYS A 49 9.11 -4.70 -6.83
N LYS A 50 8.09 -4.09 -7.45
CA LYS A 50 6.88 -3.61 -6.77
C LYS A 50 5.68 -4.45 -7.20
N VAL A 51 4.88 -4.90 -6.26
CA VAL A 51 3.65 -5.68 -6.49
C VAL A 51 2.59 -5.33 -5.43
N PRO A 52 1.29 -5.45 -5.72
CA PRO A 52 0.66 -5.61 -7.03
C PRO A 52 0.69 -4.32 -7.87
N PHE A 53 0.08 -4.35 -9.05
CA PHE A 53 -0.06 -3.20 -9.96
C PHE A 53 -1.45 -2.53 -9.91
N CYS A 54 -2.24 -2.79 -8.87
CA CYS A 54 -3.56 -2.17 -8.68
C CYS A 54 -3.91 -2.06 -7.19
N ASN A 55 -4.90 -1.23 -6.87
CA ASN A 55 -5.34 -0.91 -5.51
C ASN A 55 -6.67 -1.59 -5.12
N THR A 56 -6.97 -2.75 -5.72
CA THR A 56 -8.26 -3.44 -5.54
C THR A 56 -8.13 -4.79 -4.83
N ILE A 57 -6.92 -5.21 -4.48
CA ILE A 57 -6.64 -6.57 -3.97
C ILE A 57 -7.30 -6.81 -2.62
N GLU A 58 -7.12 -5.89 -1.68
CA GLU A 58 -7.65 -6.01 -0.32
C GLU A 58 -9.16 -5.89 -0.31
N ALA A 59 -9.72 -4.95 -1.10
CA ALA A 59 -11.17 -4.80 -1.24
C ALA A 59 -11.81 -6.06 -1.83
N GLU A 60 -11.22 -6.65 -2.88
CA GLU A 60 -11.67 -7.94 -3.42
C GLU A 60 -11.59 -9.06 -2.37
N ALA A 61 -10.51 -9.10 -1.60
CA ALA A 61 -10.32 -10.10 -0.55
C ALA A 61 -11.37 -10.03 0.57
N PHE A 62 -11.98 -8.86 0.78
CA PHE A 62 -13.14 -8.65 1.65
C PHE A 62 -14.50 -8.91 0.99
N GLY A 63 -14.52 -9.24 -0.31
CA GLY A 63 -15.74 -9.54 -1.08
C GLY A 63 -16.12 -8.48 -2.12
N GLY A 64 -15.30 -7.43 -2.30
CA GLY A 64 -15.50 -6.40 -3.31
C GLY A 64 -15.60 -6.98 -4.72
N ILE A 65 -16.50 -6.44 -5.54
CA ILE A 65 -16.72 -6.89 -6.91
C ILE A 65 -15.85 -6.05 -7.84
N ILE A 66 -14.80 -6.65 -8.40
CA ILE A 66 -13.79 -5.95 -9.20
C ILE A 66 -13.95 -6.26 -10.69
N LYS A 67 -13.93 -5.22 -11.51
CA LYS A 67 -13.67 -5.33 -12.95
C LYS A 67 -12.16 -5.30 -13.15
N LEU A 68 -11.60 -6.39 -13.65
CA LEU A 68 -10.16 -6.52 -13.90
C LEU A 68 -9.70 -5.57 -15.01
N ALA A 69 -8.42 -5.26 -14.99
CA ALA A 69 -7.78 -4.40 -15.99
C ALA A 69 -7.92 -4.97 -17.40
N ASP A 70 -8.05 -4.07 -18.37
CA ASP A 70 -8.03 -4.33 -19.80
C ASP A 70 -7.15 -3.29 -20.52
N GLU A 71 -7.09 -3.36 -21.84
CA GLU A 71 -6.32 -2.45 -22.70
C GLU A 71 -6.64 -0.95 -22.49
N ASN A 72 -7.82 -0.64 -21.94
CA ASN A 72 -8.31 0.73 -21.79
C ASN A 72 -8.30 1.21 -20.34
N THR A 73 -8.32 0.29 -19.38
CA THR A 73 -8.62 0.62 -17.97
C THR A 73 -7.86 -0.26 -16.98
N SER A 74 -7.50 0.32 -15.83
CA SER A 74 -6.99 -0.44 -14.70
C SER A 74 -8.12 -1.19 -13.97
N SER A 75 -7.72 -2.17 -13.14
CA SER A 75 -8.65 -2.86 -12.25
C SER A 75 -9.35 -1.86 -11.35
N ARG A 76 -10.68 -1.95 -11.27
CA ARG A 76 -11.52 -0.98 -10.56
C ARG A 76 -12.74 -1.65 -9.95
N VAL A 77 -13.39 -0.96 -9.02
CA VAL A 77 -14.68 -1.38 -8.47
C VAL A 77 -15.69 -1.48 -9.62
N GLY A 78 -16.28 -2.68 -9.77
CA GLY A 78 -17.35 -2.94 -10.72
C GLY A 78 -18.70 -2.53 -10.15
N GLU A 79 -19.03 -3.07 -8.98
CA GLU A 79 -20.25 -2.81 -8.23
C GLU A 79 -19.93 -2.79 -6.73
N TYR A 80 -20.75 -2.08 -5.93
CA TYR A 80 -20.58 -2.04 -4.49
C TYR A 80 -21.14 -3.31 -3.84
N PHE A 81 -20.30 -3.97 -3.06
CA PHE A 81 -20.66 -5.17 -2.30
C PHE A 81 -21.60 -4.85 -1.13
N ILE A 82 -21.49 -3.64 -0.56
CA ILE A 82 -22.33 -3.16 0.54
C ILE A 82 -23.19 -2.01 0.03
N ASN A 83 -24.51 -2.20 0.03
CA ASN A 83 -25.51 -1.21 -0.38
C ASN A 83 -26.43 -0.77 0.78
N SER A 84 -26.41 -1.50 1.90
CA SER A 84 -27.16 -1.16 3.12
C SER A 84 -26.41 -1.56 4.40
N VAL A 85 -26.99 -1.29 5.56
CA VAL A 85 -26.41 -1.69 6.86
C VAL A 85 -26.46 -3.20 7.07
N GLU A 86 -27.49 -3.87 6.53
CA GLU A 86 -27.68 -5.32 6.61
C GLU A 86 -26.58 -6.06 5.84
N ASP A 87 -26.06 -5.49 4.75
CA ASP A 87 -24.97 -6.07 3.97
C ASP A 87 -23.65 -6.16 4.76
N LEU A 88 -23.48 -5.39 5.84
CA LEU A 88 -22.30 -5.46 6.70
C LEU A 88 -22.11 -6.87 7.31
N GLU A 89 -23.20 -7.59 7.55
CA GLU A 89 -23.17 -8.97 8.05
C GLU A 89 -22.62 -9.98 7.05
N LYS A 90 -22.45 -9.60 5.78
CA LYS A 90 -21.89 -10.46 4.72
C LYS A 90 -20.36 -10.44 4.71
N ILE A 91 -19.73 -9.41 5.28
CA ILE A 91 -18.28 -9.28 5.28
C ILE A 91 -17.66 -10.40 6.11
N ARG A 92 -16.55 -10.95 5.62
CA ARG A 92 -15.79 -12.02 6.26
C ARG A 92 -14.33 -11.58 6.37
N PRO A 93 -13.57 -12.13 7.35
CA PRO A 93 -12.12 -11.98 7.37
C PRO A 93 -11.50 -12.46 6.05
N ILE A 94 -10.38 -11.85 5.66
CA ILE A 94 -9.66 -12.23 4.46
C ILE A 94 -9.21 -13.70 4.55
N ASN A 95 -9.44 -14.45 3.47
CA ASN A 95 -8.82 -15.75 3.28
C ASN A 95 -7.60 -15.63 2.35
N PHE A 96 -6.41 -15.60 2.95
CA PHE A 96 -5.13 -15.45 2.24
C PHE A 96 -4.71 -16.67 1.40
N SER A 97 -5.44 -17.78 1.46
CA SER A 97 -5.15 -18.99 0.67
C SER A 97 -5.89 -19.06 -0.66
N LYS A 98 -6.61 -18.00 -1.06
CA LYS A 98 -7.36 -17.93 -2.32
C LYS A 98 -7.45 -16.51 -2.88
N GLY A 99 -7.86 -16.40 -4.14
CA GLY A 99 -8.06 -15.12 -4.83
C GLY A 99 -6.76 -14.38 -5.15
N ARG A 100 -6.85 -13.15 -5.66
CA ARG A 100 -5.66 -12.40 -6.09
C ARG A 100 -4.72 -12.03 -4.94
N ILE A 101 -5.23 -11.90 -3.71
CA ILE A 101 -4.35 -11.63 -2.56
C ILE A 101 -3.36 -12.78 -2.30
N LYS A 102 -3.76 -14.03 -2.58
CA LYS A 102 -2.85 -15.18 -2.56
C LYS A 102 -1.81 -15.06 -3.67
N GLU A 103 -2.23 -14.73 -4.90
CA GLU A 103 -1.32 -14.55 -6.03
C GLU A 103 -0.28 -13.44 -5.77
N VAL A 104 -0.67 -12.38 -5.07
CA VAL A 104 0.26 -11.32 -4.65
C VAL A 104 1.24 -11.82 -3.58
N LEU A 105 0.75 -12.53 -2.55
CA LEU A 105 1.65 -13.07 -1.53
C LEU A 105 2.65 -14.08 -2.11
N ASP A 106 2.19 -14.93 -3.04
CA ASP A 106 3.05 -15.88 -3.73
C ASP A 106 4.05 -15.15 -4.65
N SER A 107 3.66 -14.05 -5.31
CA SER A 107 4.60 -13.26 -6.12
C SER A 107 5.67 -12.59 -5.27
N VAL A 108 5.33 -12.12 -4.07
CA VAL A 108 6.29 -11.62 -3.07
C VAL A 108 7.29 -12.72 -2.70
N LYS A 109 6.79 -13.93 -2.43
CA LYS A 109 7.63 -15.09 -2.09
C LYS A 109 8.60 -15.43 -3.24
N ASN A 110 8.07 -15.59 -4.45
CA ASN A 110 8.86 -15.94 -5.64
C ASN A 110 9.98 -14.91 -5.88
N LEU A 111 9.63 -13.61 -5.84
CA LEU A 111 10.59 -12.53 -6.02
C LEU A 111 11.67 -12.54 -4.92
N SER A 112 11.28 -12.76 -3.66
CA SER A 112 12.23 -12.81 -2.53
C SER A 112 13.18 -14.02 -2.62
N GLU A 113 12.67 -15.19 -3.02
CA GLU A 113 13.49 -16.39 -3.28
C GLU A 113 14.53 -16.14 -4.38
N ASP A 114 14.15 -15.39 -5.41
CA ASP A 114 15.01 -14.89 -6.49
C ASP A 114 15.95 -13.74 -6.08
N LYS A 115 16.01 -13.40 -4.78
CA LYS A 115 16.88 -12.37 -4.18
C LYS A 115 16.54 -10.94 -4.62
N GLU A 116 15.32 -10.69 -5.08
CA GLU A 116 14.84 -9.35 -5.37
C GLU A 116 14.49 -8.57 -4.10
N ASN A 117 14.69 -7.24 -4.14
CA ASN A 117 14.13 -6.37 -3.11
C ASN A 117 12.67 -6.08 -3.43
N VAL A 118 11.76 -6.70 -2.67
CA VAL A 118 10.32 -6.61 -2.94
C VAL A 118 9.68 -5.49 -2.13
N VAL A 119 8.87 -4.67 -2.80
CA VAL A 119 7.94 -3.71 -2.21
C VAL A 119 6.53 -4.27 -2.36
N LEU A 120 5.83 -4.45 -1.24
CA LEU A 120 4.40 -4.71 -1.25
C LEU A 120 3.63 -3.39 -1.18
N MET A 121 2.77 -3.14 -2.17
CA MET A 121 1.81 -2.03 -2.15
C MET A 121 0.59 -2.45 -1.32
N VAL A 122 0.25 -1.66 -0.30
CA VAL A 122 -0.83 -1.91 0.66
C VAL A 122 -1.75 -0.71 0.74
N GLU A 123 -3.04 -0.95 0.54
CA GLU A 123 -4.07 0.08 0.63
C GLU A 123 -4.59 0.25 2.07
N GLY A 124 -4.88 1.50 2.41
CA GLY A 124 -5.38 1.87 3.73
C GLY A 124 -6.89 1.68 3.88
N PRO A 125 -7.39 1.73 5.13
CA PRO A 125 -8.77 1.37 5.44
C PRO A 125 -9.82 2.17 4.69
N MET A 126 -9.60 3.48 4.46
CA MET A 126 -10.61 4.30 3.79
C MET A 126 -10.71 3.97 2.30
N THR A 127 -9.59 3.68 1.66
CA THR A 127 -9.55 3.26 0.25
C THR A 127 -10.21 1.87 0.08
N ILE A 128 -9.98 0.95 1.02
CA ILE A 128 -10.63 -0.36 1.03
C ILE A 128 -12.15 -0.22 1.25
N VAL A 129 -12.58 0.49 2.29
CA VAL A 129 -14.01 0.57 2.63
C VAL A 129 -14.81 1.30 1.55
N THR A 130 -14.25 2.35 0.93
CA THR A 130 -14.91 3.06 -0.18
C THR A 130 -14.86 2.31 -1.50
N SER A 131 -14.09 1.21 -1.56
CA SER A 131 -14.17 0.24 -2.66
C SER A 131 -15.25 -0.83 -2.42
N LEU A 132 -15.61 -1.09 -1.16
CA LEU A 132 -16.69 -2.00 -0.78
C LEU A 132 -18.06 -1.32 -0.82
N MET A 133 -18.14 -0.02 -0.58
CA MET A 133 -19.39 0.77 -0.52
C MET A 133 -19.22 2.20 -1.04
N ASP A 134 -20.31 2.80 -1.54
CA ASP A 134 -20.34 4.22 -1.91
C ASP A 134 -19.93 5.10 -0.71
N SER A 135 -19.07 6.09 -0.93
CA SER A 135 -18.55 6.95 0.15
C SER A 135 -19.67 7.69 0.89
N ARG A 136 -20.75 8.10 0.22
CA ARG A 136 -21.90 8.77 0.86
C ARG A 136 -22.65 7.79 1.76
N LEU A 137 -22.76 6.53 1.35
CA LEU A 137 -23.32 5.47 2.19
C LEU A 137 -22.43 5.25 3.42
N PHE A 138 -21.11 5.14 3.25
CA PHE A 138 -20.17 4.99 4.36
C PHE A 138 -20.37 6.10 5.40
N TYR A 139 -20.34 7.37 5.01
CA TYR A 139 -20.51 8.48 5.96
C TYR A 139 -21.92 8.59 6.54
N LYS A 140 -22.95 8.09 5.84
CA LYS A 140 -24.31 7.99 6.39
C LYS A 140 -24.35 6.93 7.48
N LEU A 141 -23.77 5.75 7.24
CA LEU A 141 -23.71 4.65 8.20
C LEU A 141 -22.79 4.97 9.37
N TYR A 142 -21.64 5.62 9.16
CA TYR A 142 -20.75 6.02 10.25
C TYR A 142 -21.45 6.92 11.28
N ARG A 143 -22.39 7.77 10.80
CA ARG A 143 -23.20 8.63 11.67
C ARG A 143 -24.37 7.93 12.34
N LYS A 144 -25.06 7.01 11.64
CA LYS A 144 -26.31 6.39 12.12
C LYS A 144 -26.15 5.01 12.75
N ASN A 145 -25.08 4.31 12.40
CA ASN A 145 -24.81 2.91 12.71
C ASN A 145 -23.33 2.75 13.11
N LYS A 146 -22.87 3.64 13.99
CA LYS A 146 -21.46 3.81 14.36
C LYS A 146 -20.79 2.50 14.77
N ASP A 147 -21.39 1.76 15.71
CA ASP A 147 -20.84 0.49 16.21
C ASP A 147 -20.64 -0.55 15.09
N ALA A 148 -21.54 -0.58 14.10
CA ALA A 148 -21.44 -1.52 12.98
C ALA A 148 -20.29 -1.15 12.04
N ILE A 149 -20.09 0.15 11.79
CA ILE A 149 -18.98 0.63 10.96
C ILE A 149 -17.65 0.51 11.69
N GLU A 150 -17.59 0.75 13.00
CA GLU A 150 -16.38 0.53 13.79
C GLU A 150 -15.96 -0.95 13.78
N LYS A 151 -16.91 -1.88 13.86
CA LYS A 151 -16.63 -3.32 13.69
C LYS A 151 -16.08 -3.64 12.30
N LEU A 152 -16.66 -3.05 11.24
CA LEU A 152 -16.14 -3.22 9.88
C LEU A 152 -14.71 -2.68 9.74
N LEU A 153 -14.46 -1.46 10.22
CA LEU A 153 -13.15 -0.81 10.15
C LEU A 153 -12.10 -1.60 10.93
N LYS A 154 -12.46 -2.13 12.10
CA LYS A 154 -11.57 -3.01 12.87
C LYS A 154 -11.23 -4.29 12.12
N LEU A 155 -12.22 -4.91 11.47
CA LEU A 155 -11.99 -6.10 10.63
C LEU A 155 -11.07 -5.80 9.44
N ILE A 156 -11.21 -4.62 8.83
CA ILE A 156 -10.31 -4.15 7.77
C ILE A 156 -8.90 -3.93 8.32
N GLU A 157 -8.76 -3.28 9.47
CA GLU A 157 -7.48 -3.05 10.15
C GLU A 157 -6.75 -4.38 10.43
N GLU A 158 -7.45 -5.35 11.00
CA GLU A 158 -6.92 -6.70 11.29
C GLU A 158 -6.50 -7.44 10.01
N GLY A 159 -7.29 -7.31 8.93
CA GLY A 159 -6.93 -7.90 7.63
C GLY A 159 -5.68 -7.27 7.01
N ILE A 160 -5.50 -5.95 7.10
CA ILE A 160 -4.28 -5.27 6.63
C ILE A 160 -3.07 -5.72 7.45
N VAL A 161 -3.20 -5.79 8.77
CA VAL A 161 -2.13 -6.26 9.68
C VAL A 161 -1.70 -7.67 9.32
N GLU A 162 -2.66 -8.58 9.11
CA GLU A 162 -2.35 -9.96 8.73
C GLU A 162 -1.75 -10.07 7.32
N TYR A 163 -2.20 -9.23 6.38
CA TYR A 163 -1.61 -9.17 5.04
C TYR A 163 -0.13 -8.77 5.09
N ILE A 164 0.19 -7.74 5.87
CA ILE A 164 1.57 -7.29 6.08
C ILE A 164 2.40 -8.39 6.74
N ARG A 165 1.88 -9.08 7.76
CA ARG A 165 2.59 -10.18 8.43
C ARG A 165 2.97 -11.29 7.44
N LYS A 166 2.03 -11.73 6.61
CA LYS A 166 2.28 -12.74 5.58
C LYS A 166 3.30 -12.30 4.54
N ALA A 167 3.28 -11.03 4.16
CA ALA A 167 4.28 -10.47 3.25
C ALA A 167 5.69 -10.50 3.87
N ILE A 168 5.79 -10.21 5.17
CA ILE A 168 7.06 -10.30 5.91
C ILE A 168 7.54 -11.74 6.01
N GLU A 169 6.64 -12.69 6.29
CA GLU A 169 6.95 -14.13 6.27
C GLU A 169 7.46 -14.59 4.89
N ASN A 170 6.94 -14.01 3.81
CA ASN A 170 7.37 -14.24 2.43
C ASN A 170 8.60 -13.40 2.01
N GLY A 171 9.23 -12.68 2.94
CA GLY A 171 10.52 -12.02 2.73
C GLY A 171 10.46 -10.68 2.01
N VAL A 172 9.35 -9.93 2.12
CA VAL A 172 9.26 -8.54 1.64
C VAL A 172 10.32 -7.64 2.30
N LYS A 173 10.79 -6.59 1.60
CA LYS A 173 11.74 -5.62 2.14
C LYS A 173 11.12 -4.28 2.51
N VAL A 174 10.05 -3.91 1.81
CA VAL A 174 9.35 -2.65 2.04
C VAL A 174 7.85 -2.89 2.02
N ILE A 175 7.15 -2.41 3.04
CA ILE A 175 5.71 -2.22 2.99
C ILE A 175 5.45 -0.78 2.53
N SER A 176 4.82 -0.60 1.37
CA SER A 176 4.38 0.71 0.91
C SER A 176 2.90 0.91 1.15
N TYR A 177 2.58 1.67 2.18
CA TYR A 177 1.22 1.95 2.62
C TYR A 177 0.70 3.27 2.02
N ALA A 178 -0.51 3.24 1.48
CA ALA A 178 -1.20 4.43 0.98
C ALA A 178 -2.68 4.40 1.34
N ASP A 179 -3.25 5.53 1.78
CA ASP A 179 -4.70 5.67 1.89
C ASP A 179 -5.17 6.91 1.09
N PRO A 180 -5.16 6.83 -0.25
CA PRO A 180 -5.42 7.99 -1.11
C PRO A 180 -6.77 8.65 -0.84
N VAL A 181 -7.82 7.88 -0.57
CA VAL A 181 -9.18 8.40 -0.30
C VAL A 181 -9.30 8.95 1.12
N GLY A 182 -8.51 8.43 2.06
CA GLY A 182 -8.51 8.84 3.47
C GLY A 182 -7.74 10.12 3.77
N ASN A 183 -7.19 10.84 2.78
CA ASN A 183 -6.33 12.01 3.05
C ASN A 183 -7.11 13.23 3.58
N ILE A 184 -6.39 14.10 4.29
CA ILE A 184 -6.95 15.30 4.94
C ILE A 184 -7.67 16.24 3.96
N ASP A 185 -7.20 16.33 2.72
CA ASP A 185 -7.76 17.18 1.67
C ASP A 185 -9.06 16.63 1.07
N ILE A 186 -9.38 15.35 1.33
CA ILE A 186 -10.61 14.70 0.86
C ILE A 186 -11.65 14.64 1.98
N ILE A 187 -11.26 14.16 3.17
CA ILE A 187 -12.21 13.85 4.25
C ILE A 187 -12.21 14.91 5.37
N GLY A 188 -11.29 15.86 5.31
CA GLY A 188 -11.13 16.92 6.30
C GLY A 188 -10.41 16.46 7.59
N PRO A 189 -9.84 17.40 8.36
CA PRO A 189 -8.99 17.12 9.52
C PRO A 189 -9.70 16.34 10.63
N LYS A 190 -11.00 16.57 10.83
CA LYS A 190 -11.78 15.87 11.86
C LYS A 190 -11.86 14.37 11.59
N TYR A 191 -12.37 14.00 10.42
CA TYR A 191 -12.49 12.58 10.05
C TYR A 191 -11.14 11.93 9.81
N PHE A 192 -10.14 12.68 9.33
CA PHE A 192 -8.78 12.18 9.25
C PHE A 192 -8.27 11.74 10.63
N LYS A 193 -8.41 12.59 11.65
CA LYS A 193 -7.97 12.25 13.01
C LYS A 193 -8.75 11.07 13.59
N GLU A 194 -10.07 11.08 13.47
CA GLU A 194 -10.92 10.02 14.02
C GLU A 194 -10.74 8.66 13.32
N LEU A 195 -10.47 8.66 12.00
CA LEU A 195 -10.43 7.46 11.17
C LEU A 195 -9.02 7.19 10.65
N THR A 196 -8.65 7.74 9.49
CA THR A 196 -7.45 7.38 8.74
C THR A 196 -6.17 7.48 9.55
N GLY A 197 -5.96 8.60 10.25
CA GLY A 197 -4.76 8.84 11.06
C GLY A 197 -4.63 7.84 12.21
N THR A 198 -5.72 7.65 12.96
CA THR A 198 -5.79 6.69 14.07
C THR A 198 -5.53 5.26 13.60
N MET A 199 -6.25 4.79 12.58
CA MET A 199 -6.10 3.43 12.07
C MET A 199 -4.73 3.19 11.44
N THR A 200 -4.18 4.16 10.70
CA THR A 200 -2.82 4.04 10.14
C THR A 200 -1.79 3.86 11.26
N CYS A 201 -1.91 4.62 12.35
CA CYS A 201 -1.01 4.45 13.51
C CYS A 201 -1.21 3.09 14.20
N ASN A 202 -2.45 2.63 14.34
CA ASN A 202 -2.75 1.32 14.93
C ASN A 202 -2.15 0.17 14.11
N ILE A 203 -2.28 0.21 12.78
CA ILE A 203 -1.69 -0.77 11.87
C ILE A 203 -0.17 -0.83 12.08
N ILE A 204 0.50 0.33 11.99
CA ILE A 204 1.97 0.37 12.11
C ILE A 204 2.42 -0.14 13.49
N ARG A 205 1.73 0.24 14.58
CA ARG A 205 2.02 -0.28 15.93
C ARG A 205 1.83 -1.79 16.00
N SER A 206 0.79 -2.34 15.36
CA SER A 206 0.46 -3.77 15.39
C SER A 206 1.45 -4.66 14.63
N VAL A 207 2.21 -4.08 13.70
CA VAL A 207 3.27 -4.78 12.94
C VAL A 207 4.68 -4.32 13.33
N LYS A 208 4.84 -3.42 14.31
CA LYS A 208 6.13 -2.83 14.69
C LYS A 208 7.20 -3.88 14.97
N ASP A 209 6.91 -4.84 15.85
CA ASP A 209 7.93 -5.77 16.33
C ASP A 209 8.39 -6.74 15.23
N ILE A 210 7.46 -7.16 14.37
CA ILE A 210 7.78 -8.03 13.23
C ILE A 210 8.53 -7.27 12.12
N LEU A 211 8.24 -5.98 11.91
CA LEU A 211 9.01 -5.13 11.00
C LEU A 211 10.46 -4.98 11.48
N ILE A 212 10.67 -4.70 12.77
CA ILE A 212 12.02 -4.57 13.35
C ILE A 212 12.76 -5.90 13.25
N SER A 213 12.15 -7.00 13.70
CA SER A 213 12.80 -8.32 13.75
C SER A 213 13.21 -8.86 12.38
N ASN A 214 12.51 -8.44 11.32
CA ASN A 214 12.80 -8.85 9.94
C ASN A 214 13.47 -7.75 9.11
N ASN A 215 13.79 -6.62 9.74
CA ASN A 215 14.42 -5.47 9.10
C ASN A 215 13.66 -4.99 7.84
N VAL A 216 12.34 -4.83 7.99
CA VAL A 216 11.44 -4.40 6.93
C VAL A 216 11.10 -2.93 7.13
N LEU A 217 11.30 -2.13 6.08
CA LEU A 217 11.02 -0.70 6.09
C LEU A 217 9.53 -0.43 5.82
N PHE A 218 8.95 0.50 6.57
CA PHE A 218 7.56 0.94 6.36
C PHE A 218 7.53 2.29 5.65
N HIS A 219 7.13 2.32 4.39
CA HIS A 219 7.00 3.53 3.60
C HIS A 219 5.55 4.00 3.56
N ILE A 220 5.29 5.25 3.94
CA ILE A 220 3.96 5.88 3.85
C ILE A 220 3.94 6.84 2.66
N CYS A 221 2.94 6.68 1.78
CA CYS A 221 2.69 7.58 0.65
C CYS A 221 2.75 9.06 1.06
N GLY A 222 3.42 9.89 0.26
CA GLY A 222 3.63 11.30 0.57
C GLY A 222 2.37 12.10 0.92
N ARG A 223 1.20 11.78 0.35
CA ARG A 223 -0.07 12.45 0.75
C ARG A 223 -0.51 12.04 2.15
N THR A 224 -0.48 10.74 2.43
CA THR A 224 -0.89 10.17 3.72
C THR A 224 0.08 10.60 4.81
N SER A 225 1.39 10.56 4.56
CA SER A 225 2.41 10.97 5.53
C SER A 225 2.36 12.48 5.83
N THR A 226 2.13 13.31 4.82
CA THR A 226 1.95 14.76 5.03
C THR A 226 0.70 15.02 5.87
N SER A 227 -0.40 14.30 5.61
CA SER A 227 -1.63 14.42 6.41
C SER A 227 -1.43 13.98 7.86
N LEU A 228 -0.64 12.93 8.11
CA LEU A 228 -0.27 12.48 9.46
C LEU A 228 0.55 13.54 10.20
N GLU A 229 1.52 14.17 9.53
CA GLU A 229 2.30 15.28 10.11
C GLU A 229 1.39 16.47 10.43
N GLU A 230 0.56 16.91 9.48
CA GLU A 230 -0.35 18.05 9.66
C GLU A 230 -1.38 17.83 10.78
N CYS A 231 -1.76 16.57 11.02
CA CYS A 231 -2.67 16.20 12.10
C CYS A 231 -1.99 15.81 13.42
N ASP A 232 -0.67 16.00 13.53
CA ASP A 232 0.13 15.78 14.73
C ASP A 232 0.26 14.30 15.17
N PHE A 233 0.13 13.34 14.25
CA PHE A 233 0.30 11.91 14.55
C PHE A 233 1.75 11.44 14.55
N VAL A 234 2.64 12.18 13.88
CA VAL A 234 4.05 11.82 13.73
C VAL A 234 4.95 13.02 13.97
N ASN A 235 6.11 12.77 14.56
CA ASN A 235 7.24 13.69 14.51
C ASN A 235 8.08 13.40 13.27
N LYS A 236 8.52 14.47 12.61
CA LYS A 236 9.34 14.38 11.40
C LYS A 236 10.81 14.56 11.73
N LYS A 237 11.66 13.65 11.25
CA LYS A 237 13.12 13.80 11.28
C LYS A 237 13.68 13.69 9.86
N CYS A 238 14.36 14.74 9.40
CA CYS A 238 15.03 14.72 8.10
C CYS A 238 16.47 14.27 8.25
N ILE A 239 16.91 13.40 7.35
CA ILE A 239 18.30 12.99 7.21
C ILE A 239 18.73 13.19 5.75
N HIS A 240 20.02 13.43 5.53
CA HIS A 240 20.60 13.48 4.20
C HIS A 240 20.90 12.06 3.72
N GLY A 241 20.43 11.73 2.51
CA GLY A 241 20.86 10.54 1.81
C GLY A 241 22.26 10.71 1.21
N ASN A 242 22.70 9.75 0.40
CA ASN A 242 23.82 9.92 -0.52
C ASN A 242 23.29 10.52 -1.83
N GLU A 243 23.85 11.65 -2.27
CA GLU A 243 23.45 12.38 -3.49
C GLU A 243 23.70 11.58 -4.77
N GLU A 244 24.68 10.68 -4.74
CA GLU A 244 25.02 9.80 -5.86
C GLU A 244 24.01 8.65 -6.03
N LEU A 245 23.20 8.38 -5.00
CA LEU A 245 22.25 7.30 -4.99
C LEU A 245 20.83 7.78 -5.32
N THR A 246 20.08 6.91 -5.98
CA THR A 246 18.64 7.07 -6.17
C THR A 246 17.90 7.06 -4.83
N TYR A 247 16.63 7.48 -4.83
CA TYR A 247 15.80 7.40 -3.63
C TYR A 247 15.68 5.96 -3.12
N GLY A 248 15.56 4.98 -4.03
CA GLY A 248 15.44 3.58 -3.66
C GLY A 248 16.69 3.00 -3.02
N GLU A 249 17.86 3.28 -3.58
CA GLU A 249 19.15 2.87 -3.01
C GLU A 249 19.38 3.46 -1.63
N ASN A 250 18.99 4.73 -1.45
CA ASN A 250 19.00 5.40 -0.16
C ASN A 250 18.08 4.70 0.87
N LEU A 251 16.87 4.28 0.47
CA LEU A 251 15.99 3.50 1.34
C LEU A 251 16.58 2.13 1.69
N MET A 252 17.24 1.46 0.74
CA MET A 252 17.92 0.20 1.01
C MET A 252 19.04 0.36 2.03
N ASN A 253 19.87 1.39 1.91
CA ASN A 253 20.93 1.67 2.87
C ASN A 253 20.40 1.92 4.29
N LEU A 254 19.22 2.54 4.43
CA LEU A 254 18.57 2.68 5.73
C LEU A 254 18.18 1.34 6.34
N SER A 255 17.60 0.45 5.53
CA SER A 255 17.27 -0.89 6.00
C SER A 255 18.53 -1.69 6.35
N LEU A 256 19.62 -1.59 5.58
CA LEU A 256 20.83 -2.39 5.83
C LEU A 256 21.63 -1.97 7.07
N ASN A 257 21.34 -0.80 7.65
CA ASN A 257 22.06 -0.31 8.81
C ASN A 257 21.61 -1.04 10.10
N LYS A 258 22.30 -2.15 10.39
CA LYS A 258 22.03 -3.10 11.49
C LYS A 258 22.14 -2.52 12.91
N GLU A 259 22.58 -1.27 13.07
CA GLU A 259 22.58 -0.60 14.37
C GLU A 259 21.19 -0.10 14.78
N ASN A 260 20.19 -0.18 13.89
CA ASN A 260 18.83 0.24 14.17
C ASN A 260 17.95 -0.92 14.68
N ASP A 261 17.98 -1.18 16.00
CA ASP A 261 16.90 -1.92 16.72
C ASP A 261 15.58 -1.09 16.77
N LYS A 262 15.32 -0.30 15.74
CA LYS A 262 14.27 0.73 15.70
C LYS A 262 13.43 0.57 14.45
N LEU A 263 12.14 0.81 14.62
CA LEU A 263 11.19 0.87 13.52
C LEU A 263 11.61 1.97 12.53
N ILE A 264 11.80 1.61 11.27
CA ILE A 264 12.07 2.55 10.20
C ILE A 264 10.77 2.85 9.46
N VAL A 265 10.17 4.00 9.76
CA VAL A 265 9.05 4.54 8.99
C VAL A 265 9.54 5.74 8.19
N VAL A 266 9.29 5.72 6.88
CA VAL A 266 9.63 6.84 5.98
C VAL A 266 8.39 7.36 5.29
N GLY A 267 8.42 8.60 4.84
CA GLY A 267 7.35 9.13 3.99
C GLY A 267 7.74 10.41 3.28
N HIS A 268 6.73 11.21 2.94
CA HIS A 268 6.83 12.53 2.29
C HIS A 268 7.41 12.49 0.89
N TRP A 269 7.60 11.28 0.34
CA TRP A 269 7.95 11.04 -1.05
C TRP A 269 7.15 9.87 -1.62
N CYS A 270 7.35 9.56 -2.90
CA CYS A 270 6.62 8.52 -3.59
C CYS A 270 7.51 7.29 -3.81
N ILE A 271 7.03 6.11 -3.37
CA ILE A 271 7.69 4.83 -3.63
C ILE A 271 7.80 4.54 -5.13
N LYS A 272 6.89 5.08 -5.94
CA LYS A 272 6.87 4.92 -7.40
C LYS A 272 8.01 5.67 -8.11
N ARG A 273 8.83 6.41 -7.36
CA ARG A 273 9.94 7.24 -7.84
C ARG A 273 11.30 6.77 -7.29
N THR A 274 11.40 5.53 -6.84
CA THR A 274 12.64 4.99 -6.25
C THR A 274 13.83 5.01 -7.21
N PHE A 275 13.61 4.88 -8.52
CA PHE A 275 14.66 4.98 -9.54
C PHE A 275 15.19 6.41 -9.80
N LEU A 276 14.60 7.44 -9.17
CA LEU A 276 15.03 8.84 -9.35
C LEU A 276 15.91 9.31 -8.20
N ASN A 277 16.93 10.11 -8.49
CA ASN A 277 17.61 10.91 -7.47
C ASN A 277 16.65 12.00 -6.97
N LYS A 278 16.59 12.18 -5.65
CA LYS A 278 15.77 13.23 -5.05
C LYS A 278 16.58 14.54 -5.05
N SER A 279 16.04 15.61 -5.63
CA SER A 279 16.77 16.86 -5.85
C SER A 279 17.26 17.55 -4.57
N ASP A 280 16.56 17.35 -3.45
CA ASP A 280 16.98 17.85 -2.13
C ASP A 280 17.79 16.82 -1.33
N ASN A 281 17.89 15.58 -1.83
CA ASN A 281 18.51 14.43 -1.18
C ASN A 281 18.09 14.21 0.30
N ILE A 282 16.87 14.63 0.67
CA ILE A 282 16.35 14.47 2.03
C ILE A 282 15.52 13.20 2.12
N ILE A 283 15.83 12.32 3.08
CA ILE A 283 14.93 11.23 3.48
C ILE A 283 14.20 11.66 4.74
N THR A 284 12.89 11.50 4.75
CA THR A 284 12.04 11.89 5.87
C THR A 284 11.65 10.66 6.68
N LEU A 285 12.22 10.55 7.88
CA LEU A 285 11.84 9.56 8.89
C LEU A 285 10.63 10.08 9.68
N LEU A 286 9.72 9.18 10.02
CA LEU A 286 8.51 9.47 10.76
C LEU A 286 8.51 8.69 12.08
N GLU A 287 8.42 9.40 13.19
CA GLU A 287 8.29 8.80 14.51
C GLU A 287 6.84 8.96 14.96
N LEU A 288 6.13 7.84 15.12
CA LEU A 288 4.77 7.83 15.65
C LEU A 288 4.76 8.45 17.06
N LYS A 289 3.78 9.33 17.31
CA LYS A 289 3.53 9.86 18.66
C LYS A 289 2.78 8.88 19.55
#